data_AF-A0A7S3B304-F1
#
_entry.id   AF-A0A7S3B304-F1
#
_cell.length_a   1.000
_cell.length_b   1.000
_cell.length_c   1.000
_cell.angle_alpha   90.00
_cell.angle_beta   90.00
_cell.angle_gamma   90.00
#
_symmetry.space_group_name_H-M   'P 1'
#
loop_
_entity.id
_entity.type
_entity.pdbx_description
1 polymer ?
#
loop_
_entity_poly.entity_id
_entity_poly.type
_entity_poly.pdbx_seq_one_letter_code
_entity_poly.pdbx_strand_id
1 'polypeptide(L)'
;PGLVDDFGFEMYYVNQLRQHDAGGMTLGDPTLRFQVRNNNLPSWLPLSWPYENGNLNPSTTLEHRQSTCPSSCTSSLSSPITIFGSNLHMHTAGQKMYTEHFDATGASLGVRDQMRIDFWDNGFQNLEIIPDGEF
;
A
#
# COMPACT_ATOMS: atom_id res chain seq x y z
N PRO A 1 27.91 -18.34 -21.82
CA PRO A 1 26.59 -19.00 -21.82
C PRO A 1 25.75 -18.51 -20.63
N GLY A 2 24.51 -18.08 -20.85
CA GLY A 2 23.60 -17.66 -19.78
C GLY A 2 23.05 -18.87 -19.01
N LEU A 3 22.69 -18.66 -17.74
CA LEU A 3 21.98 -19.66 -16.94
C LEU A 3 20.53 -19.76 -17.43
N VAL A 4 20.00 -20.98 -17.51
CA VAL A 4 18.57 -21.21 -17.75
C VAL A 4 17.84 -20.97 -16.44
N ASP A 5 16.73 -20.26 -16.53
CA ASP A 5 15.89 -19.87 -15.42
C ASP A 5 14.55 -20.61 -15.49
N ASP A 6 14.10 -21.15 -14.35
CA ASP A 6 12.90 -22.00 -14.22
C ASP A 6 12.19 -21.70 -12.89
N PHE A 7 11.74 -20.45 -12.72
CA PHE A 7 10.94 -20.02 -11.57
C PHE A 7 9.48 -19.77 -11.95
N GLY A 8 8.58 -19.90 -10.97
CA GLY A 8 7.17 -19.61 -11.13
C GLY A 8 6.42 -19.69 -9.80
N PHE A 9 5.10 -19.78 -9.90
CA PHE A 9 4.22 -20.07 -8.77
C PHE A 9 3.29 -21.22 -9.12
N GLU A 10 2.87 -21.97 -8.11
CA GLU A 10 1.85 -22.99 -8.24
C GLU A 10 0.52 -22.45 -7.71
N MET A 11 -0.56 -22.70 -8.45
CA MET A 11 -1.91 -22.24 -8.09
C MET A 11 -2.84 -23.42 -7.89
N TYR A 12 -3.45 -23.48 -6.70
CA TYR A 12 -4.48 -24.44 -6.36
C TYR A 12 -5.86 -23.79 -6.56
N TYR A 13 -6.74 -24.46 -7.32
CA TYR A 13 -8.07 -23.95 -7.64
C TYR A 13 -9.15 -25.02 -7.47
N VAL A 14 -10.40 -24.58 -7.41
CA VAL A 14 -11.60 -25.44 -7.32
C VAL A 14 -12.57 -25.07 -8.45
N ASN A 15 -13.36 -26.04 -8.91
CA ASN A 15 -14.34 -25.85 -10.00
C ASN A 15 -15.70 -25.33 -9.51
N GLN A 16 -15.82 -24.99 -8.23
CA GLN A 16 -17.04 -24.48 -7.61
C GLN A 16 -16.75 -23.12 -6.98
N LEU A 17 -17.66 -22.16 -7.19
CA LEU A 17 -17.54 -20.84 -6.59
C LEU A 17 -17.66 -20.93 -5.08
N ARG A 18 -16.80 -20.16 -4.39
CA ARG A 18 -16.91 -19.95 -2.94
C ARG A 18 -18.02 -18.94 -2.65
N GLN A 19 -18.37 -18.81 -1.37
CA GLN A 19 -19.37 -17.84 -0.92
C GLN A 19 -18.97 -16.38 -1.18
N HIS A 20 -17.67 -16.09 -1.17
CA HIS A 20 -17.13 -14.73 -1.33
C HIS A 20 -15.96 -14.72 -2.32
N ASP A 21 -15.84 -13.61 -3.06
CA ASP A 21 -14.70 -13.32 -3.92
C ASP A 21 -13.65 -12.53 -3.14
N ALA A 22 -12.38 -12.92 -3.28
CA ALA A 22 -11.25 -12.20 -2.74
C ALA A 22 -10.76 -11.15 -3.75
N GLY A 23 -10.48 -9.94 -3.27
CA GLY A 23 -9.91 -8.85 -4.07
C GLY A 23 -8.65 -8.26 -3.44
N GLY A 24 -7.81 -7.64 -4.26
CA GLY A 24 -6.67 -6.85 -3.81
C GLY A 24 -7.00 -5.37 -3.84
N MET A 25 -6.64 -4.64 -2.78
CA MET A 25 -6.73 -3.18 -2.70
C MET A 25 -5.35 -2.61 -2.38
N THR A 26 -4.88 -1.68 -3.20
CA THR A 26 -3.63 -0.96 -2.94
C THR A 26 -3.93 0.37 -2.27
N LEU A 27 -3.37 0.58 -1.08
CA LEU A 27 -3.38 1.86 -0.38
C LEU A 27 -1.98 2.47 -0.44
N GLY A 28 -1.91 3.76 -0.72
CA GLY A 28 -0.64 4.47 -0.86
C GLY A 28 -0.77 5.74 -1.69
N ASP A 29 0.37 6.38 -1.95
CA ASP A 29 0.45 7.52 -2.85
C ASP A 29 0.63 7.02 -4.30
N PRO A 30 -0.42 7.04 -5.15
CA PRO A 30 -0.31 6.58 -6.54
C PRO A 30 0.58 7.50 -7.40
N THR A 31 0.91 8.66 -6.85
CA THR A 31 1.63 9.73 -7.49
C THR A 31 3.15 9.63 -7.20
N LEU A 32 3.60 8.72 -6.34
CA LEU A 32 5.03 8.55 -6.10
C LEU A 32 5.79 8.10 -7.37
N ARG A 33 6.84 8.85 -7.74
CA ARG A 33 7.74 8.53 -8.87
C ARG A 33 9.22 8.75 -8.50
N PHE A 34 10.06 7.74 -8.69
CA PHE A 34 11.49 7.82 -8.35
C PHE A 34 12.34 8.65 -9.34
N GLN A 35 11.95 8.70 -10.63
CA GLN A 35 12.74 9.35 -11.69
C GLN A 35 12.08 10.59 -12.31
N VAL A 36 10.92 11.01 -11.80
CA VAL A 36 10.26 12.24 -12.25
C VAL A 36 10.55 13.30 -11.21
N ARG A 37 11.47 14.22 -11.50
CA ARG A 37 11.53 15.46 -10.72
C ARG A 37 10.34 16.33 -11.12
N ASN A 38 9.72 17.00 -10.15
CA ASN A 38 8.48 17.81 -10.30
C ASN A 38 8.52 18.90 -11.40
N ASN A 39 9.65 19.09 -12.09
CA ASN A 39 9.91 20.14 -13.08
C ASN A 39 9.65 19.72 -14.54
N ASN A 40 9.14 18.51 -14.83
CA ASN A 40 8.85 18.06 -16.21
C ASN A 40 7.35 17.92 -16.54
N LEU A 41 6.45 18.47 -15.73
CA LEU A 41 5.03 18.40 -16.05
C LEU A 41 4.61 19.55 -16.96
N PRO A 42 3.90 19.27 -18.06
CA PRO A 42 3.25 20.31 -18.84
C PRO A 42 2.32 21.14 -17.96
N SER A 43 2.42 22.46 -18.04
CA SER A 43 1.64 23.42 -17.24
C SER A 43 0.12 23.33 -17.43
N TRP A 44 -0.36 22.53 -18.39
CA TRP A 44 -1.77 22.28 -18.68
C TRP A 44 -2.33 21.03 -17.98
N LEU A 45 -1.49 20.20 -17.34
CA LEU A 45 -1.94 19.09 -16.50
C LEU A 45 -2.13 19.58 -15.05
N PRO A 46 -3.36 19.60 -14.51
CA PRO A 46 -3.63 20.04 -13.15
C PRO A 46 -3.28 18.92 -12.13
N LEU A 47 -2.04 18.42 -12.18
CA LEU A 47 -1.55 17.40 -11.26
C LEU A 47 -0.75 18.09 -10.15
N SER A 48 -1.34 18.20 -8.96
CA SER A 48 -0.63 18.56 -7.74
C SER A 48 -0.12 17.29 -7.06
N TRP A 49 1.19 17.19 -6.87
CA TRP A 49 1.79 16.10 -6.09
C TRP A 49 1.83 16.56 -4.63
N PRO A 50 1.31 15.76 -3.69
CA PRO A 50 1.34 16.11 -2.27
C PRO A 50 2.77 16.10 -1.70
N TYR A 51 3.70 15.42 -2.37
CA TYR A 51 5.11 15.30 -1.99
C TYR A 51 6.06 15.62 -3.15
N GLU A 52 7.30 15.96 -2.81
CA GLU A 52 8.37 16.07 -3.81
C GLU A 52 8.72 14.69 -4.38
N ASN A 53 8.64 14.57 -5.71
CA ASN A 53 9.06 13.36 -6.42
C ASN A 53 10.55 13.40 -6.77
N GLY A 54 11.14 12.21 -6.90
CA GLY A 54 12.56 12.02 -7.21
C GLY A 54 13.35 11.43 -6.05
N ASN A 55 14.66 11.66 -6.07
CA ASN A 55 15.56 11.23 -5.00
C ASN A 55 15.24 11.99 -3.71
N LEU A 56 15.33 11.29 -2.58
CA LEU A 56 15.33 11.91 -1.26
C LEU A 56 16.43 12.96 -1.17
N ASN A 57 16.13 14.07 -0.50
CA ASN A 57 17.11 15.13 -0.30
C ASN A 57 18.27 14.59 0.58
N PRO A 58 19.54 14.68 0.15
CA PRO A 58 20.66 14.20 0.95
C PRO A 58 20.78 14.83 2.35
N SER A 59 20.16 16.00 2.57
CA SER A 59 20.12 16.66 3.88
C SER A 59 18.95 16.24 4.76
N THR A 60 17.95 15.52 4.24
CA THR A 60 16.83 15.02 5.05
C THR A 60 17.19 13.67 5.67
N THR A 61 17.12 13.60 6.99
CA THR A 61 17.38 12.36 7.75
C THR A 61 16.12 11.48 7.87
N LEU A 62 14.94 12.10 7.84
CA LEU A 62 13.64 11.45 7.87
C LEU A 62 12.65 12.26 7.01
N GLU A 63 11.86 11.55 6.21
CA GLU A 63 10.75 12.13 5.46
C GLU A 63 9.50 11.30 5.74
N HIS A 64 8.44 11.96 6.20
CA HIS A 64 7.15 11.33 6.43
C HIS A 64 6.23 11.58 5.24
N ARG A 65 5.70 10.51 4.66
CA ARG A 65 4.73 10.58 3.56
C ARG A 65 3.46 9.84 3.97
N GLN A 66 2.34 10.50 3.74
CA GLN A 66 1.01 10.02 4.08
C GLN A 66 0.05 10.19 2.91
N SER A 67 -0.73 9.16 2.65
CA SER A 67 -1.86 9.17 1.72
C SER A 67 -3.11 8.69 2.44
N THR A 68 -4.27 9.14 1.98
CA THR A 68 -5.56 8.80 2.60
C THR A 68 -6.52 8.33 1.51
N CYS A 69 -7.25 7.24 1.73
CA CYS A 69 -8.50 6.95 1.00
C CYS A 69 -9.63 7.63 1.79
N PRO A 70 -10.13 8.79 1.34
CA PRO A 70 -11.15 9.55 2.07
C PRO A 70 -12.52 8.87 2.03
N SER A 71 -13.49 9.40 2.77
CA SER A 71 -14.88 8.92 2.73
C SER A 71 -15.50 8.96 1.33
N SER A 72 -15.06 9.87 0.45
CA SER A 72 -15.47 9.90 -0.96
C SER A 72 -14.91 8.74 -1.79
N CYS A 73 -13.80 8.13 -1.35
CA CYS A 73 -13.22 6.92 -1.93
C CYS A 73 -13.96 5.68 -1.41
N THR A 74 -14.12 5.54 -0.09
CA THR A 74 -14.80 4.39 0.51
C THR A 74 -16.31 4.33 0.22
N SER A 75 -16.98 5.48 0.02
CA SER A 75 -18.40 5.52 -0.35
C SER A 75 -18.70 4.97 -1.75
N SER A 76 -17.68 4.79 -2.59
CA SER A 76 -17.82 4.14 -3.90
C SER A 76 -17.93 2.62 -3.82
N LEU A 77 -17.62 2.02 -2.67
CA LEU A 77 -17.76 0.58 -2.46
C LEU A 77 -19.25 0.22 -2.40
N SER A 78 -19.64 -0.81 -3.16
CA SER A 78 -21.05 -1.26 -3.24
C SER A 78 -21.54 -1.96 -1.98
N SER A 79 -20.62 -2.42 -1.13
CA SER A 79 -20.90 -3.14 0.11
C SER A 79 -19.71 -3.03 1.06
N PRO A 80 -19.91 -3.32 2.36
CA PRO A 80 -18.80 -3.52 3.28
C PRO A 80 -17.81 -4.58 2.76
N ILE A 81 -16.53 -4.42 3.08
CA ILE A 81 -15.47 -5.37 2.77
C ILE A 81 -14.80 -5.83 4.07
N THR A 82 -14.26 -7.04 4.05
CA THR A 82 -13.49 -7.60 5.16
C THR A 82 -12.02 -7.68 4.74
N ILE A 83 -11.13 -7.06 5.52
CA ILE A 83 -9.69 -7.15 5.31
C ILE A 83 -9.16 -8.36 6.09
N PHE A 84 -8.71 -9.39 5.37
CA PHE A 84 -8.21 -10.64 5.95
C PHE A 84 -6.70 -10.85 5.73
N GLY A 85 -6.04 -9.92 5.03
CA GLY A 85 -4.61 -9.96 4.79
C GLY A 85 -4.04 -8.59 4.45
N SER A 86 -2.75 -8.39 4.73
CA SER A 86 -2.01 -7.17 4.42
C SER A 86 -0.63 -7.50 3.87
N ASN A 87 -0.18 -6.75 2.88
CA ASN A 87 1.19 -6.78 2.40
C ASN A 87 1.69 -5.34 2.33
N LEU A 88 2.55 -4.98 3.27
CA LEU A 88 3.22 -3.68 3.28
C LEU A 88 4.38 -3.71 2.28
N HIS A 89 4.59 -2.61 1.56
CA HIS A 89 5.59 -2.53 0.51
C HIS A 89 6.24 -1.13 0.45
N MET A 90 7.57 -1.10 0.61
CA MET A 90 8.43 0.06 0.35
C MET A 90 9.74 -0.40 -0.27
N HIS A 91 10.44 0.53 -0.92
CA HIS A 91 11.78 0.28 -1.46
C HIS A 91 12.87 0.47 -0.37
N THR A 92 14.13 0.43 -0.78
CA THR A 92 15.33 0.40 0.07
C THR A 92 15.51 1.58 1.02
N ALA A 93 14.80 2.70 0.82
CA ALA A 93 14.86 3.86 1.72
C ALA A 93 13.78 3.83 2.82
N GLY A 94 12.85 2.87 2.77
CA GLY A 94 11.81 2.73 3.78
C GLY A 94 12.38 2.39 5.15
N GLN A 95 11.78 2.93 6.20
CA GLN A 95 12.15 2.64 7.60
C GLN A 95 10.98 2.18 8.45
N LYS A 96 9.79 2.75 8.19
CA LYS A 96 8.57 2.46 8.93
C LYS A 96 7.35 2.67 8.04
N MET A 97 6.36 1.80 8.17
CA MET A 97 5.08 1.91 7.47
C MET A 97 3.97 1.39 8.36
N TYR A 98 2.82 2.06 8.33
CA TYR A 98 1.62 1.58 9.00
C TYR A 98 0.38 2.10 8.29
N THR A 99 -0.76 1.41 8.51
CA THR A 99 -2.08 1.85 8.03
C THR A 99 -2.99 2.09 9.22
N GLU A 100 -3.61 3.26 9.29
CA GLU A 100 -4.62 3.60 10.29
C GLU A 100 -6.02 3.43 9.72
N HIS A 101 -6.95 2.95 10.55
CA HIS A 101 -8.36 2.84 10.20
C HIS A 101 -9.17 3.83 11.04
N PHE A 102 -10.07 4.56 10.38
CA PHE A 102 -10.97 5.52 11.00
C PHE A 102 -12.41 5.22 10.59
N ASP A 103 -13.35 5.39 11.51
CA ASP A 103 -14.77 5.23 11.23
C ASP A 103 -15.39 6.45 10.52
N ALA A 104 -16.68 6.38 10.21
CA ALA A 104 -17.42 7.44 9.54
C ALA A 104 -17.49 8.78 10.32
N THR A 105 -17.23 8.76 11.63
CA THR A 105 -17.18 9.94 12.50
C THR A 105 -15.77 10.52 12.63
N GLY A 106 -14.75 9.83 12.09
CA GLY A 106 -13.35 10.16 12.22
C GLY A 106 -12.71 9.61 13.50
N ALA A 107 -13.38 8.73 14.24
CA ALA A 107 -12.78 8.07 15.39
C ALA A 107 -11.80 6.99 14.90
N SER A 108 -10.60 6.94 15.50
CA SER A 108 -9.63 5.89 15.19
C SER A 108 -10.13 4.55 15.70
N LEU A 109 -10.09 3.55 14.82
CA LEU A 109 -10.36 2.14 15.13
C LEU A 109 -9.06 1.39 15.48
N GLY A 110 -7.94 2.11 15.61
CA GLY A 110 -6.62 1.56 15.90
C GLY A 110 -5.81 1.15 14.68
N VAL A 111 -4.64 0.60 14.95
CA VAL A 111 -3.69 0.06 13.96
C VAL A 111 -3.46 -1.39 14.31
N ARG A 112 -3.71 -2.30 13.37
CA ARG A 112 -3.38 -3.72 13.53
C ARG A 112 -1.87 -3.93 13.41
N ASP A 113 -1.34 -4.86 14.19
CA ASP A 113 0.09 -5.23 14.12
C ASP A 113 0.47 -5.71 12.72
N GLN A 114 -0.39 -6.47 12.04
CA GLN A 114 -0.19 -6.94 10.65
C GLN A 114 -0.20 -5.80 9.62
N MET A 115 -0.63 -4.61 10.01
CA MET A 115 -0.63 -3.40 9.18
C MET A 115 0.36 -2.37 9.70
N ARG A 116 1.38 -2.77 10.48
CA ARG A 116 2.44 -1.90 11.02
C ARG A 116 3.79 -2.60 11.05
N ILE A 117 4.80 -1.93 10.52
CA ILE A 117 6.22 -2.28 10.66
C ILE A 117 6.99 -1.04 11.09
N ASP A 118 7.57 -1.07 12.29
CA ASP A 118 8.40 0.03 12.83
C ASP A 118 9.88 -0.07 12.42
N PHE A 119 10.32 -1.25 11.96
CA PHE A 119 11.70 -1.52 11.54
C PHE A 119 11.68 -2.24 10.19
N TRP A 120 11.45 -1.48 9.12
CA TRP A 120 11.32 -2.00 7.76
C TRP A 120 12.64 -2.57 7.22
N ASP A 121 12.56 -3.72 6.57
CA ASP A 121 13.63 -4.29 5.76
C ASP A 121 13.08 -4.62 4.37
N ASN A 122 13.61 -3.97 3.33
CA ASN A 122 13.20 -4.21 1.96
C ASN A 122 13.46 -5.67 1.51
N GLY A 123 14.40 -6.36 2.13
CA GLY A 123 14.68 -7.78 1.90
C GLY A 123 13.67 -8.74 2.56
N PHE A 124 12.79 -8.23 3.43
CA PHE A 124 11.80 -9.05 4.14
C PHE A 124 10.38 -8.46 3.97
N GLN A 125 9.65 -9.01 3.01
CA GLN A 125 8.27 -8.60 2.71
C GLN A 125 7.41 -9.86 2.57
N ASN A 126 6.33 -9.96 3.36
CA ASN A 126 5.39 -11.07 3.28
C ASN A 126 3.94 -10.55 3.27
N LEU A 127 3.04 -11.46 2.91
CA LEU A 127 1.62 -11.28 3.19
C LEU A 127 1.37 -11.74 4.65
N GLU A 128 0.92 -10.82 5.49
CA GLU A 128 0.45 -11.11 6.84
C GLU A 128 -1.04 -11.44 6.83
N ILE A 129 -1.43 -12.49 7.57
CA ILE A 129 -2.83 -12.88 7.75
C ILE A 129 -3.42 -12.07 8.90
N ILE A 130 -4.54 -11.40 8.65
CA ILE A 130 -5.30 -10.71 9.68
C ILE A 130 -6.32 -11.68 10.26
N PRO A 131 -6.26 -12.04 11.56
CA PRO A 131 -7.21 -12.95 12.17
C PRO A 131 -8.65 -12.44 12.11
N ASP A 132 -9.60 -13.37 11.97
CA ASP A 132 -11.02 -13.08 12.07
C ASP A 132 -11.37 -12.51 13.45
N GLY A 133 -12.39 -11.64 13.49
CA GLY A 133 -13.00 -11.21 14.74
C GLY A 133 -12.63 -9.81 15.21
N GLU A 134 -11.96 -9.00 14.38
CA GLU A 134 -11.66 -7.63 14.76
C GLU A 134 -11.70 -6.67 13.55
N PHE A 135 -12.90 -6.20 13.22
CA PHE A 135 -13.25 -4.80 12.99
C PHE A 135 -14.77 -4.72 12.98
#